data_AF-A0A100II02-F1
#
_entry.id   AF-A0A100II02-F1
#
_cell.length_a   1.000
_cell.length_b   1.000
_cell.length_c   1.000
_cell.angle_alpha   90.00
_cell.angle_beta   90.00
_cell.angle_gamma   90.00
#
_symmetry.space_group_name_H-M   'P 1'
#
loop_
_entity.id
_entity.type
_entity.pdbx_description
1 polymer ?
#
loop_
_entity_poly.entity_id
_entity_poly.type
_entity_poly.pdbx_seq_one_letter_code
_entity_poly.pdbx_strand_id
1 'polypeptide(L)'
;MSKSTKYLLVSFPTSITPSHHRDDALDAISATVSSENGSVAPFPIPEFKIGTLDALVQQADELAKLEAGCQGVVAKVGDALKNILEGDEAQIDKMKTVNDKPVDQYLRTFSWNKVKYRADKPLGELIDLLQKEAASIDNDIRSKYTQYNQVKNTLATLQRKQTGNLSTKSLSSVVDPRTLVRDSEYIETHLVAVPAQQVKEFLKIYETVAPMVVPRSATLVASDDDFTLYAVTTFKKHSLEFVHKCRENKWIPRDFKYIEGGKEEERKEFERVGGDERKLWGETLRLGRTAWSEAVMVWIHVYVLRVFVETVLRYGLPLDFVCTLIRTPGTKQADKAKRNLDDKYSYLAGNAFGRDKKGRVKRDDPGEMHGEGGPEYTAYVYYEFEFN
;
A
#
# COMPACT_ATOMS: atom_id res chain seq x y z
N MET A 1 -10.26 18.03 -5.13
CA MET A 1 -9.08 17.41 -5.78
C MET A 1 -7.85 18.13 -5.26
N SER A 2 -7.06 17.47 -4.42
CA SER A 2 -5.79 18.04 -3.93
C SER A 2 -4.89 18.33 -5.14
N LYS A 3 -4.26 19.50 -5.17
CA LYS A 3 -3.28 19.86 -6.21
C LYS A 3 -2.00 19.07 -5.93
N SER A 4 -1.88 17.88 -6.52
CA SER A 4 -0.63 17.10 -6.44
C SER A 4 0.51 17.92 -7.05
N THR A 5 1.57 18.16 -6.27
CA THR A 5 2.77 18.86 -6.74
C THR A 5 3.54 17.90 -7.65
N LYS A 6 3.86 18.35 -8.86
CA LYS A 6 4.68 17.58 -9.79
C LYS A 6 6.11 18.09 -9.85
N TYR A 7 7.04 17.17 -10.01
CA TYR A 7 8.46 17.46 -10.13
C TYR A 7 8.95 17.05 -11.50
N LEU A 8 9.66 17.96 -12.17
CA LEU A 8 10.35 17.68 -13.42
C LEU A 8 11.85 17.71 -13.13
N LEU A 9 12.54 16.60 -13.39
CA LEU A 9 13.98 16.51 -13.30
C LEU A 9 14.54 16.49 -14.71
N VAL A 10 15.26 17.56 -15.06
CA VAL A 10 15.75 17.79 -16.41
C VAL A 10 17.25 18.03 -16.42
N SER A 11 17.92 17.58 -17.47
CA SER A 11 19.35 17.84 -17.68
C SER A 11 19.59 18.35 -19.09
N PHE A 12 20.39 19.41 -19.20
CA PHE A 12 20.75 20.08 -20.45
C PHE A 12 22.27 20.23 -20.55
N PRO A 13 22.86 20.17 -21.76
CA PRO A 13 24.26 20.52 -21.94
C PRO A 13 24.46 22.02 -21.64
N THR A 14 25.60 22.44 -21.09
CA THR A 14 25.82 23.87 -20.78
C THR A 14 25.85 24.75 -22.04
N SER A 15 26.05 24.14 -23.20
CA SER A 15 25.99 24.78 -24.53
C SER A 15 24.61 25.31 -24.93
N ILE A 16 23.57 25.11 -24.10
CA ILE A 16 22.30 25.85 -24.26
C ILE A 16 22.46 27.37 -24.10
N THR A 17 23.59 27.81 -23.56
CA THR A 17 23.97 29.22 -23.47
C THR A 17 25.32 29.45 -24.16
N PRO A 18 25.54 30.63 -24.80
CA PRO A 18 26.81 30.94 -25.45
C PRO A 18 28.03 30.98 -24.51
N SER A 19 27.81 31.21 -23.21
CA SER A 19 28.87 31.27 -22.22
C SER A 19 29.35 29.90 -21.75
N HIS A 20 28.59 28.84 -22.01
CA HIS A 20 28.85 27.49 -21.50
C HIS A 20 28.95 27.39 -19.97
N HIS A 21 28.49 28.41 -19.24
CA HIS A 21 28.53 28.44 -17.77
C HIS A 21 27.24 27.85 -17.18
N ARG A 22 27.39 27.10 -16.08
CA ARG A 22 26.28 26.39 -15.42
C ARG A 22 25.21 27.34 -14.87
N ASP A 23 25.62 28.48 -14.32
CA ASP A 23 24.71 29.46 -13.72
C ASP A 23 23.87 30.17 -14.81
N ASP A 24 24.50 30.58 -15.91
CA ASP A 24 23.79 31.17 -17.05
C ASP A 24 22.80 30.17 -17.67
N ALA A 25 23.19 28.89 -17.76
CA ALA A 25 22.31 27.82 -18.23
C ALA A 25 21.12 27.60 -17.29
N LEU A 26 21.33 27.63 -15.97
CA LEU A 26 20.26 27.56 -14.98
C LEU A 26 19.30 28.75 -15.09
N ASP A 27 19.82 29.97 -15.27
CA ASP A 27 19.01 31.17 -15.47
C ASP A 27 18.20 31.11 -16.76
N ALA A 28 18.77 30.59 -17.85
CA ALA A 28 18.07 30.38 -19.10
C ALA A 28 16.92 29.37 -18.96
N ILE A 29 17.13 28.27 -18.22
CA ILE A 29 16.09 27.28 -17.92
C ILE A 29 14.99 27.92 -17.06
N SER A 30 15.37 28.65 -16.01
CA SER A 30 14.44 29.36 -15.12
C SER A 30 13.55 30.36 -15.88
N ALA A 31 14.15 31.16 -16.75
CA ALA A 31 13.43 32.10 -17.61
C ALA A 31 12.46 31.38 -18.58
N THR A 32 12.86 30.23 -19.12
CA THR A 32 12.03 29.43 -20.04
C THR A 32 10.83 28.80 -19.35
N VAL A 33 11.02 28.26 -18.14
CA VAL A 33 9.94 27.69 -17.32
C VAL A 33 8.94 28.78 -16.93
N SER A 34 9.41 29.99 -16.61
CA SER A 34 8.65 31.08 -16.00
C SER A 34 8.19 30.77 -14.57
N SER A 35 8.28 31.77 -13.69
CA SER A 35 7.88 31.66 -12.28
C SER A 35 6.40 31.32 -12.08
N GLU A 36 5.56 31.52 -13.11
CA GLU A 36 4.14 31.16 -13.08
C GLU A 36 3.89 29.64 -13.22
N ASN A 37 4.82 28.91 -13.84
CA ASN A 37 4.69 27.46 -14.07
C ASN A 37 5.47 26.62 -13.05
N GLY A 38 6.44 27.19 -12.34
CA GLY A 38 7.14 26.47 -11.29
C GLY A 38 8.36 27.19 -10.73
N SER A 39 8.95 26.61 -9.69
CA SER A 39 10.24 27.03 -9.16
C SER A 39 11.34 26.11 -9.64
N VAL A 40 12.38 26.68 -10.25
CA VAL A 40 13.56 25.95 -10.72
C VAL A 40 14.66 26.03 -9.68
N ALA A 41 15.32 24.90 -9.42
CA ALA A 41 16.48 24.82 -8.53
C ALA A 41 17.55 23.92 -9.17
N PRO A 42 18.85 24.18 -8.93
CA PRO A 42 19.90 23.26 -9.34
C PRO A 42 19.76 21.95 -8.57
N PHE A 43 20.01 20.83 -9.25
CA PHE A 43 19.96 19.51 -8.65
C PHE A 43 21.33 18.82 -8.77
N PRO A 44 22.03 18.57 -7.65
CA PRO A 44 23.42 18.14 -7.69
C PRO A 44 23.54 16.67 -8.13
N ILE A 45 24.24 16.45 -9.24
CA ILE A 45 24.60 15.12 -9.75
C ILE A 45 26.11 14.92 -9.50
N PRO A 46 26.52 13.92 -8.72
CA PRO A 46 27.94 13.57 -8.58
C PRO A 46 28.55 13.12 -9.89
N GLU A 47 29.87 13.21 -9.97
CA GLU A 47 30.64 12.54 -11.01
C GLU A 47 30.77 11.05 -10.66
N PHE A 48 30.32 10.18 -11.56
CA PHE A 48 30.45 8.75 -11.43
C PHE A 48 31.48 8.20 -12.42
N LYS A 49 32.03 7.02 -12.12
CA LYS A 49 32.91 6.33 -13.05
C LYS A 49 32.15 5.89 -14.30
N ILE A 50 32.64 6.32 -15.45
CA ILE A 50 32.09 5.99 -16.76
C ILE A 50 32.76 4.71 -17.25
N GLY A 51 31.94 3.72 -17.61
CA GLY A 51 32.39 2.46 -18.21
C GLY A 51 32.46 2.54 -19.73
N THR A 52 32.17 1.44 -20.40
CA THR A 52 31.99 1.40 -21.86
C THR A 52 30.62 1.93 -22.25
N LEU A 53 30.47 2.38 -23.50
CA LEU A 53 29.17 2.80 -24.03
C LEU A 53 28.14 1.67 -23.96
N ASP A 54 28.56 0.44 -24.28
CA ASP A 54 27.73 -0.76 -24.20
C ASP A 54 27.20 -1.00 -22.78
N ALA A 55 28.06 -0.86 -21.76
CA ALA A 55 27.64 -0.98 -20.37
C ALA A 55 26.65 0.14 -19.97
N LEU A 56 26.82 1.37 -20.46
CA LEU A 56 25.88 2.46 -20.17
C LEU A 56 24.50 2.22 -20.77
N VAL A 57 24.43 1.64 -21.98
CA VAL A 57 23.14 1.28 -22.61
C VAL A 57 22.42 0.23 -21.77
N GLN A 58 23.12 -0.83 -21.36
CA GLN A 58 22.55 -1.85 -20.47
C GLN A 58 22.10 -1.25 -19.13
N GLN A 59 22.93 -0.39 -18.52
CA GLN A 59 22.63 0.27 -17.26
C GLN A 59 21.42 1.21 -17.35
N ALA A 60 21.19 1.85 -18.50
CA ALA A 60 20.00 2.67 -18.72
C ALA A 60 18.72 1.82 -18.64
N ASP A 61 18.71 0.63 -19.26
CA ASP A 61 17.57 -0.30 -19.20
C ASP A 61 17.35 -0.88 -17.80
N GLU A 62 18.43 -1.23 -17.09
CA GLU A 62 18.37 -1.73 -15.72
C GLU A 62 17.83 -0.66 -14.75
N LEU A 63 18.33 0.57 -14.87
CA LEU A 63 17.84 1.71 -14.09
C LEU A 63 16.38 2.04 -14.40
N ALA A 64 15.93 1.83 -15.65
CA ALA A 64 14.52 1.99 -16.01
C ALA A 64 13.61 1.00 -15.26
N LYS A 65 14.00 -0.27 -15.23
CA LYS A 65 13.29 -1.30 -14.46
C LYS A 65 13.35 -1.02 -12.96
N LEU A 66 14.50 -0.57 -12.45
CA LEU A 66 14.68 -0.27 -11.04
C LEU A 66 13.86 0.94 -10.59
N GLU A 67 13.74 1.99 -11.40
CA GLU A 67 12.86 3.14 -11.13
C GLU A 67 11.40 2.69 -10.97
N ALA A 68 10.87 1.95 -11.95
CA ALA A 68 9.50 1.42 -11.88
C ALA A 68 9.30 0.54 -10.62
N GLY A 69 10.32 -0.26 -10.28
CA GLY A 69 10.36 -1.02 -9.03
C GLY A 69 10.26 -0.12 -7.79
N CYS A 70 11.06 0.93 -7.70
CA CYS A 70 11.07 1.88 -6.58
C CYS A 70 9.74 2.62 -6.44
N GLN A 71 9.14 3.07 -7.54
CA GLN A 71 7.81 3.68 -7.55
C GLN A 71 6.76 2.69 -7.00
N GLY A 72 6.84 1.42 -7.42
CA GLY A 72 5.99 0.36 -6.90
C GLY A 72 6.16 0.12 -5.41
N VAL A 73 7.39 0.18 -4.89
CA VAL A 73 7.65 0.08 -3.44
C VAL A 73 7.05 1.26 -2.69
N VAL A 74 7.32 2.49 -3.11
CA VAL A 74 6.77 3.71 -2.47
C VAL A 74 5.24 3.67 -2.44
N ALA A 75 4.60 3.27 -3.55
CA ALA A 75 3.15 3.12 -3.62
C ALA A 75 2.62 2.06 -2.64
N LYS A 76 3.21 0.86 -2.61
CA LYS A 76 2.81 -0.21 -1.68
C LYS A 76 2.97 0.19 -0.21
N VAL A 77 4.05 0.88 0.14
CA VAL A 77 4.23 1.38 1.52
C VAL A 77 3.17 2.44 1.83
N GLY A 78 2.87 3.33 0.88
CA GLY A 78 1.79 4.30 0.99
C GLY A 78 0.41 3.64 1.20
N ASP A 79 0.11 2.57 0.46
CA ASP A 79 -1.13 1.82 0.59
C ASP A 79 -1.21 1.06 1.93
N ALA A 80 -0.10 0.48 2.39
CA ALA A 80 -0.04 -0.16 3.70
C ALA A 80 -0.34 0.86 4.81
N LEU A 81 0.28 2.05 4.78
CA LEU A 81 0.00 3.14 5.71
C LEU A 81 -1.47 3.58 5.64
N LYS A 82 -2.00 3.76 4.44
CA LYS A 82 -3.40 4.14 4.23
C LYS A 82 -4.37 3.14 4.85
N ASN A 83 -4.11 1.85 4.70
CA ASN A 83 -4.95 0.80 5.26
C ASN A 83 -4.84 0.67 6.79
N ILE A 84 -3.64 0.86 7.35
CA ILE A 84 -3.42 0.84 8.80
C ILE A 84 -4.09 2.03 9.50
N LEU A 85 -4.08 3.18 8.83
CA LEU A 85 -4.68 4.44 9.30
C LEU A 85 -6.14 4.61 8.86
N GLU A 86 -6.74 3.57 8.28
CA GLU A 86 -8.15 3.53 7.88
C GLU A 86 -8.57 4.71 6.98
N GLY A 87 -7.65 5.23 6.17
CA GLY A 87 -7.89 6.33 5.24
C GLY A 87 -7.84 7.73 5.84
N ASP A 88 -7.36 7.93 7.08
CA ASP A 88 -7.13 9.26 7.65
C ASP A 88 -5.99 9.99 6.91
N GLU A 89 -6.37 10.80 5.91
CA GLU A 89 -5.43 11.55 5.06
C GLU A 89 -4.47 12.43 5.88
N ALA A 90 -4.94 13.04 6.97
CA ALA A 90 -4.11 13.93 7.79
C ALA A 90 -3.04 13.16 8.57
N GLN A 91 -3.32 11.92 8.99
CA GLN A 91 -2.31 11.06 9.60
C GLN A 91 -1.37 10.46 8.55
N ILE A 92 -1.89 10.09 7.38
CA ILE A 92 -1.09 9.56 6.27
C ILE A 92 -0.03 10.58 5.84
N ASP A 93 -0.42 11.85 5.66
CA ASP A 93 0.50 12.93 5.28
C ASP A 93 1.61 13.15 6.32
N LYS A 94 1.32 12.93 7.61
CA LYS A 94 2.33 12.98 8.68
C LYS A 94 3.29 11.80 8.67
N MET A 95 2.89 10.65 8.10
CA MET A 95 3.76 9.49 7.94
C MET A 95 4.60 9.57 6.66
N LYS A 96 4.10 10.25 5.63
CA LYS A 96 4.77 10.46 4.33
C LYS A 96 5.78 11.62 4.40
N THR A 97 6.80 11.44 5.23
CA THR A 97 7.92 12.39 5.37
C THR A 97 9.25 11.70 5.09
N VAL A 98 10.24 12.44 4.58
CA VAL A 98 11.61 11.94 4.38
C VAL A 98 12.51 12.54 5.46
N ASN A 99 13.14 11.71 6.28
CA ASN A 99 13.94 12.14 7.43
C ASN A 99 13.21 13.20 8.30
N ASP A 100 11.94 12.95 8.60
CA ASP A 100 11.04 13.81 9.37
C ASP A 100 10.79 15.21 8.77
N LYS A 101 11.07 15.37 7.48
CA LYS A 101 10.83 16.60 6.73
C LYS A 101 9.88 16.35 5.55
N PRO A 102 9.14 17.37 5.10
CA PRO A 102 8.37 17.28 3.86
C PRO A 102 9.27 16.88 2.69
N VAL A 103 8.76 16.06 1.76
CA VAL A 103 9.53 15.60 0.60
C VAL A 103 10.06 16.75 -0.23
N ASP A 104 9.27 17.82 -0.39
CA ASP A 104 9.69 19.04 -1.07
C ASP A 104 10.99 19.61 -0.48
N GLN A 105 11.09 19.64 0.85
CA GLN A 105 12.29 20.11 1.53
C GLN A 105 13.47 19.17 1.27
N TYR A 106 13.25 17.86 1.33
CA TYR A 106 14.29 16.86 1.02
C TYR A 106 14.86 17.05 -0.39
N LEU A 107 14.00 17.23 -1.40
CA LEU A 107 14.42 17.41 -2.79
C LEU A 107 15.21 18.71 -3.00
N ARG A 108 14.78 19.81 -2.37
CA ARG A 108 15.49 21.11 -2.45
C ARG A 108 16.88 21.06 -1.82
N THR A 109 17.03 20.30 -0.74
CA THR A 109 18.32 20.15 -0.04
C THR A 109 18.96 18.80 -0.34
N PHE A 110 18.64 18.20 -1.48
CA PHE A 110 19.16 16.89 -1.83
C PHE A 110 20.69 16.92 -1.87
N SER A 111 21.29 15.91 -1.25
CA SER A 111 22.71 15.62 -1.39
C SER A 111 22.85 14.12 -1.55
N TRP A 112 23.68 13.72 -2.50
CA TRP A 112 24.05 12.34 -2.69
C TRP A 112 24.62 11.74 -1.41
N ASN A 113 24.15 10.57 -1.01
CA ASN A 113 24.65 9.87 0.17
C ASN A 113 26.01 9.20 -0.14
N LYS A 114 27.08 9.99 -0.01
CA LYS A 114 28.47 9.56 -0.29
C LYS A 114 28.96 8.43 0.61
N VAL A 115 28.35 8.23 1.78
CA VAL A 115 28.73 7.17 2.72
C VAL A 115 28.17 5.83 2.26
N LYS A 116 26.89 5.81 1.85
CA LYS A 116 26.19 4.59 1.44
C LYS A 116 26.45 4.22 -0.01
N TYR A 117 26.43 5.20 -0.91
CA TYR A 117 26.58 5.01 -2.34
C TYR A 117 27.85 5.73 -2.80
N ARG A 118 29.01 5.08 -2.71
CA ARG A 118 30.25 5.79 -3.05
C ARG A 118 30.40 5.97 -4.56
N ALA A 119 30.54 7.20 -5.03
CA ALA A 119 30.60 7.53 -6.45
C ALA A 119 31.88 7.01 -7.17
N ASP A 120 32.89 6.59 -6.40
CA ASP A 120 34.11 5.95 -6.91
C ASP A 120 33.90 4.48 -7.30
N LYS A 121 32.75 3.89 -6.98
CA LYS A 121 32.39 2.53 -7.38
C LYS A 121 31.84 2.47 -8.81
N PRO A 122 31.96 1.32 -9.51
CA PRO A 122 31.29 1.11 -10.79
C PRO A 122 29.77 1.30 -10.67
N LEU A 123 29.14 1.86 -11.71
CA LEU A 123 27.70 2.10 -11.75
C LEU A 123 26.87 0.82 -11.49
N GLY A 124 27.28 -0.32 -12.06
CA GLY A 124 26.62 -1.60 -11.81
C GLY A 124 26.57 -1.99 -10.33
N GLU A 125 27.65 -1.75 -9.56
CA GLU A 125 27.65 -2.01 -8.11
C GLU A 125 26.64 -1.10 -7.37
N LEU A 126 26.49 0.15 -7.80
CA LEU A 126 25.54 1.10 -7.21
C LEU A 126 24.09 0.71 -7.53
N ILE A 127 23.82 0.26 -8.76
CA ILE A 127 22.50 -0.23 -9.20
C ILE A 127 22.11 -1.46 -8.38
N ASP A 128 23.01 -2.45 -8.26
CA ASP A 128 22.79 -3.66 -7.47
C ASP A 128 22.49 -3.34 -6.00
N LEU A 129 23.21 -2.37 -5.42
CA LEU A 129 23.02 -1.96 -4.03
C LEU A 129 21.64 -1.32 -3.82
N LEU A 130 21.24 -0.39 -4.70
CA LEU A 130 19.93 0.25 -4.66
C LEU A 130 18.80 -0.75 -4.89
N GLN A 131 18.98 -1.71 -5.80
CA GLN A 131 18.01 -2.77 -6.05
C GLN A 131 17.79 -3.68 -4.83
N LYS A 132 18.89 -4.11 -4.18
CA LYS A 132 18.80 -4.91 -2.94
C LYS A 132 18.12 -4.15 -1.82
N GLU A 133 18.40 -2.86 -1.69
CA GLU A 133 17.77 -2.00 -0.69
C GLU A 133 16.26 -1.84 -0.94
N ALA A 134 15.86 -1.50 -2.17
CA ALA A 134 14.45 -1.41 -2.54
C ALA A 134 13.70 -2.74 -2.29
N ALA A 135 14.32 -3.87 -2.63
CA ALA A 135 13.75 -5.19 -2.40
C ALA A 135 13.63 -5.53 -0.90
N SER A 136 14.61 -5.13 -0.08
CA SER A 136 14.54 -5.31 1.39
C SER A 136 13.37 -4.55 1.97
N ILE A 137 13.20 -3.27 1.59
CA ILE A 137 12.11 -2.41 2.06
C ILE A 137 10.74 -3.02 1.69
N ASP A 138 10.58 -3.50 0.44
CA ASP A 138 9.35 -4.16 -0.01
C ASP A 138 9.02 -5.41 0.82
N ASN A 139 10.02 -6.25 1.08
CA ASN A 139 9.85 -7.48 1.84
C ASN A 139 9.50 -7.22 3.30
N ASP A 140 10.18 -6.28 3.96
CA ASP A 140 9.97 -5.95 5.36
C ASP A 140 8.55 -5.41 5.60
N ILE A 141 8.10 -4.49 4.74
CA ILE A 141 6.72 -3.95 4.83
C ILE A 141 5.68 -5.01 4.53
N ARG A 142 5.88 -5.81 3.47
CA ARG A 142 4.95 -6.88 3.11
C ARG A 142 4.79 -7.88 4.26
N SER A 143 5.90 -8.31 4.85
CA SER A 143 5.91 -9.28 5.95
C SER A 143 5.18 -8.72 7.17
N LYS A 144 5.56 -7.51 7.62
CA LYS A 144 4.97 -6.89 8.81
C LYS A 144 3.48 -6.60 8.64
N TYR A 145 3.09 -6.08 7.48
CA TYR A 145 1.69 -5.79 7.18
C TYR A 145 0.83 -7.06 7.08
N THR A 146 1.38 -8.15 6.53
CA THR A 146 0.70 -9.46 6.52
C THR A 146 0.48 -9.98 7.94
N GLN A 147 1.49 -9.89 8.80
CA GLN A 147 1.40 -10.29 10.21
C GLN A 147 0.31 -9.50 10.95
N TYR A 148 0.29 -8.17 10.77
CA TYR A 148 -0.74 -7.30 11.34
C TYR A 148 -2.14 -7.71 10.87
N ASN A 149 -2.35 -7.90 9.56
CA ASN A 149 -3.66 -8.27 9.02
C ASN A 149 -4.16 -9.63 9.52
N GLN A 150 -3.27 -10.59 9.72
CA GLN A 150 -3.64 -11.89 10.29
C GLN A 150 -4.19 -11.74 11.71
N VAL A 151 -3.52 -10.95 12.56
CA VAL A 151 -3.97 -10.69 13.93
C VAL A 151 -5.25 -9.85 13.95
N LYS A 152 -5.36 -8.82 13.10
CA LYS A 152 -6.58 -8.00 12.93
C LYS A 152 -7.79 -8.88 12.56
N ASN A 153 -7.63 -9.79 11.60
CA ASN A 153 -8.69 -10.71 11.19
C ASN A 153 -9.08 -11.71 12.30
N THR A 154 -8.10 -12.16 13.08
CA THR A 154 -8.33 -13.03 14.23
C THR A 154 -9.13 -12.28 15.31
N LEU A 155 -8.74 -11.05 15.63
CA LEU A 155 -9.46 -10.18 16.57
C LEU A 155 -10.89 -9.92 16.11
N ALA A 156 -11.10 -9.57 14.83
CA ALA A 156 -12.44 -9.36 14.27
C ALA A 156 -13.33 -10.61 14.38
N THR A 157 -12.73 -11.81 14.22
CA THR A 157 -13.45 -13.07 14.41
C THR A 157 -13.85 -13.29 15.87
N LEU A 158 -12.95 -13.01 16.82
CA LEU A 158 -13.25 -13.09 18.25
C LEU A 158 -14.29 -12.05 18.68
N GLN A 159 -14.22 -10.82 18.14
CA GLN A 159 -15.21 -9.76 18.36
C GLN A 159 -16.60 -10.23 17.90
N ARG A 160 -16.74 -10.77 16.69
CA ARG A 160 -18.02 -11.32 16.19
C ARG A 160 -18.57 -12.42 17.09
N LYS A 161 -17.70 -13.28 17.64
CA LYS A 161 -18.12 -14.30 18.62
C LYS A 161 -18.64 -13.69 19.93
N GLN A 162 -18.21 -12.50 20.34
CA GLN A 162 -18.73 -11.83 21.54
C GLN A 162 -19.99 -10.97 21.28
N THR A 163 -20.07 -10.33 20.11
CA THR A 163 -21.10 -9.31 19.83
C THR A 163 -22.21 -9.77 18.88
N GLY A 164 -22.12 -10.98 18.30
CA GLY A 164 -23.18 -11.52 17.45
C GLY A 164 -24.51 -11.74 18.21
N ASN A 165 -25.56 -12.11 17.47
CA ASN A 165 -26.83 -12.56 18.05
C ASN A 165 -26.72 -14.02 18.54
N LEU A 166 -27.74 -14.53 19.24
CA LEU A 166 -27.80 -15.86 19.85
C LEU A 166 -27.71 -17.02 18.85
N SER A 167 -27.70 -16.77 17.54
CA SER A 167 -27.40 -17.78 16.52
C SER A 167 -25.90 -17.98 16.27
N THR A 168 -25.07 -16.98 16.57
CA THR A 168 -23.62 -16.97 16.25
C THR A 168 -22.71 -16.65 17.44
N LYS A 169 -23.20 -15.91 18.44
CA LYS A 169 -22.46 -15.53 19.66
C LYS A 169 -22.02 -16.73 20.48
N SER A 170 -20.86 -16.64 21.12
CA SER A 170 -20.39 -17.61 22.11
C SER A 170 -21.40 -17.77 23.23
N LEU A 171 -21.75 -19.02 23.54
CA LEU A 171 -22.70 -19.36 24.58
C LEU A 171 -22.04 -19.51 25.97
N SER A 172 -20.70 -19.48 26.04
CA SER A 172 -19.92 -19.57 27.28
C SER A 172 -20.26 -18.48 28.31
N SER A 173 -20.75 -17.33 27.84
CA SER A 173 -21.18 -16.20 28.68
C SER A 173 -22.70 -16.13 28.92
N VAL A 174 -23.46 -16.97 28.24
CA VAL A 174 -24.94 -16.92 28.16
C VAL A 174 -25.58 -18.07 28.93
N VAL A 175 -25.00 -19.27 28.83
CA VAL A 175 -25.56 -20.50 29.39
C VAL A 175 -25.09 -20.67 30.83
N ASP A 176 -26.04 -20.77 31.76
CA ASP A 176 -25.74 -21.24 33.12
C ASP A 176 -25.48 -22.76 33.07
N PRO A 177 -24.32 -23.26 33.55
CA PRO A 177 -24.01 -24.69 33.53
C PRO A 177 -25.06 -25.56 34.23
N ARG A 178 -25.86 -25.00 35.14
CA ARG A 178 -26.95 -25.68 35.84
C ARG A 178 -28.13 -26.04 34.94
N THR A 179 -28.29 -25.38 33.79
CA THR A 179 -29.36 -25.68 32.83
C THR A 179 -29.02 -26.87 31.94
N LEU A 180 -27.78 -27.37 31.99
CA LEU A 180 -27.31 -28.48 31.18
C LEU A 180 -27.34 -29.79 31.97
N VAL A 181 -27.83 -30.85 31.32
CA VAL A 181 -27.67 -32.21 31.83
C VAL A 181 -26.19 -32.59 31.76
N ARG A 182 -25.61 -32.92 32.91
CA ARG A 182 -24.21 -33.35 33.05
C ARG A 182 -24.12 -34.85 33.32
N ASP A 183 -23.09 -35.49 32.76
CA ASP A 183 -22.67 -36.86 33.10
C ASP A 183 -23.78 -37.92 33.03
N SER A 184 -24.80 -37.73 32.19
CA SER A 184 -25.84 -38.73 31.95
C SER A 184 -25.42 -39.71 30.86
N GLU A 185 -25.71 -40.99 31.04
CA GLU A 185 -25.48 -42.03 30.03
C GLU A 185 -26.46 -41.91 28.85
N TYR A 186 -27.72 -41.54 29.12
CA TYR A 186 -28.83 -41.72 28.17
C TYR A 186 -29.45 -40.44 27.62
N ILE A 187 -29.34 -39.32 28.33
CA ILE A 187 -29.93 -38.04 27.93
C ILE A 187 -28.87 -36.95 27.77
N GLU A 188 -29.17 -35.95 26.95
CA GLU A 188 -28.34 -34.77 26.76
C GLU A 188 -29.20 -33.52 26.52
N THR A 189 -28.59 -32.35 26.59
CA THR A 189 -29.25 -31.06 26.38
C THR A 189 -28.81 -30.45 25.07
N HIS A 190 -29.77 -30.07 24.23
CA HIS A 190 -29.54 -29.30 23.01
C HIS A 190 -29.91 -27.85 23.24
N LEU A 191 -29.03 -26.95 22.85
CA LEU A 191 -29.32 -25.52 22.79
C LEU A 191 -29.82 -25.18 21.41
N VAL A 192 -30.98 -24.52 21.32
CA VAL A 192 -31.63 -24.19 20.05
C VAL A 192 -31.97 -22.71 20.05
N ALA A 193 -31.36 -21.95 19.14
CA ALA A 193 -31.72 -20.57 18.87
C ALA A 193 -32.93 -20.55 17.91
N VAL A 194 -34.06 -20.09 18.42
CA VAL A 194 -35.34 -20.05 17.70
C VAL A 194 -35.60 -18.60 17.29
N PRO A 195 -35.91 -18.30 16.01
CA PRO A 195 -36.29 -16.95 15.61
C PRO A 195 -37.45 -16.43 16.49
N ALA A 196 -37.40 -15.18 16.95
CA ALA A 196 -38.36 -14.62 17.88
C ALA A 196 -39.83 -14.78 17.40
N GLN A 197 -40.04 -14.70 16.09
CA GLN A 197 -41.35 -14.89 15.44
C GLN A 197 -41.88 -16.33 15.51
N GLN A 198 -41.01 -17.33 15.71
CA GLN A 198 -41.35 -18.75 15.69
C GLN A 198 -41.45 -19.37 17.08
N VAL A 199 -41.17 -18.62 18.15
CA VAL A 199 -41.16 -19.14 19.53
C VAL A 199 -42.46 -19.83 19.92
N LYS A 200 -43.61 -19.26 19.54
CA LYS A 200 -44.93 -19.86 19.84
C LYS A 200 -45.12 -21.22 19.17
N GLU A 201 -44.70 -21.34 17.91
CA GLU A 201 -44.80 -22.59 17.16
C GLU A 201 -43.81 -23.63 17.69
N PHE A 202 -42.57 -23.21 17.97
CA PHE A 202 -41.55 -24.06 18.58
C PHE A 202 -42.07 -24.71 19.87
N LEU A 203 -42.57 -23.92 20.83
CA LEU A 203 -43.07 -24.45 22.11
C LEU A 203 -44.26 -25.41 21.95
N LYS A 204 -45.04 -25.27 20.87
CA LYS A 204 -46.18 -26.14 20.57
C LYS A 204 -45.76 -27.50 20.02
N ILE A 205 -44.71 -27.55 19.19
CA ILE A 205 -44.40 -28.75 18.39
C ILE A 205 -43.10 -29.45 18.76
N TYR A 206 -42.17 -28.81 19.50
CA TYR A 206 -40.82 -29.34 19.75
C TYR A 206 -40.82 -30.73 20.40
N GLU A 207 -41.82 -31.05 21.22
CA GLU A 207 -41.94 -32.34 21.90
C GLU A 207 -42.19 -33.51 20.93
N THR A 208 -42.73 -33.21 19.75
CA THR A 208 -43.16 -34.20 18.75
C THR A 208 -42.33 -34.22 17.47
N VAL A 209 -41.34 -33.33 17.34
CA VAL A 209 -40.53 -33.25 16.11
C VAL A 209 -39.62 -34.46 15.93
N ALA A 210 -39.25 -35.15 17.01
CA ALA A 210 -38.43 -36.36 16.98
C ALA A 210 -38.83 -37.32 18.12
N PRO A 211 -38.55 -38.63 17.99
CA PRO A 211 -38.75 -39.58 19.07
C PRO A 211 -37.87 -39.26 20.28
N MET A 212 -38.36 -39.61 21.47
CA MET A 212 -37.60 -39.50 22.73
C MET A 212 -37.08 -38.08 23.05
N VAL A 213 -37.86 -37.06 22.69
CA VAL A 213 -37.74 -35.70 23.26
C VAL A 213 -38.43 -35.71 24.63
N VAL A 214 -37.80 -35.14 25.65
CA VAL A 214 -38.38 -35.10 27.01
C VAL A 214 -39.46 -34.01 27.05
N PRO A 215 -40.73 -34.36 27.35
CA PRO A 215 -41.80 -33.37 27.43
C PRO A 215 -41.54 -32.34 28.53
N ARG A 216 -41.95 -31.09 28.30
CA ARG A 216 -41.79 -29.93 29.19
C ARG A 216 -40.34 -29.61 29.58
N SER A 217 -39.37 -30.13 28.82
CA SER A 217 -37.94 -29.85 29.04
C SER A 217 -37.44 -28.53 28.46
N ALA A 218 -38.19 -27.88 27.55
CA ALA A 218 -37.77 -26.62 26.96
C ALA A 218 -37.70 -25.50 28.01
N THR A 219 -36.48 -25.07 28.32
CA THR A 219 -36.22 -23.98 29.28
C THR A 219 -35.61 -22.79 28.56
N LEU A 220 -36.12 -21.59 28.84
CA LEU A 220 -35.59 -20.35 28.30
C LEU A 220 -34.21 -20.08 28.92
N VAL A 221 -33.19 -19.90 28.08
CA VAL A 221 -31.82 -19.57 28.52
C VAL A 221 -31.55 -18.08 28.36
N ALA A 222 -31.84 -17.53 27.18
CA ALA A 222 -31.61 -16.11 26.86
C ALA A 222 -32.48 -15.67 25.68
N SER A 223 -32.64 -14.35 25.50
CA SER A 223 -33.25 -13.76 24.31
C SER A 223 -32.50 -12.51 23.89
N ASP A 224 -32.46 -12.26 22.58
CA ASP A 224 -32.12 -10.98 21.98
C ASP A 224 -33.28 -10.54 21.04
N ASP A 225 -33.03 -9.53 20.21
CA ASP A 225 -34.04 -8.95 19.30
C ASP A 225 -34.47 -9.91 18.18
N ASP A 226 -33.60 -10.85 17.80
CA ASP A 226 -33.79 -11.73 16.65
C ASP A 226 -34.17 -13.16 17.06
N PHE A 227 -33.61 -13.65 18.16
CA PHE A 227 -33.63 -15.05 18.57
C PHE A 227 -33.90 -15.21 20.08
N THR A 228 -34.51 -16.35 20.41
CA THR A 228 -34.67 -16.82 21.77
C THR A 228 -34.00 -18.20 21.89
N LEU A 229 -33.06 -18.33 22.83
CA LEU A 229 -32.30 -19.55 23.07
C LEU A 229 -33.01 -20.43 24.08
N TYR A 230 -33.33 -21.67 23.67
CA TYR A 230 -33.91 -22.69 24.54
C TYR A 230 -32.93 -23.84 24.78
N ALA A 231 -32.95 -24.40 25.99
CA ALA A 231 -32.35 -25.69 26.31
C ALA A 231 -33.43 -26.78 26.29
N VAL A 232 -33.25 -27.82 25.49
CA VAL A 232 -34.19 -28.95 25.34
C VAL A 232 -33.48 -30.24 25.67
N THR A 233 -34.09 -31.10 26.49
CA THR A 233 -33.52 -32.40 26.83
C THR A 233 -34.05 -33.49 25.91
N THR A 234 -33.16 -34.29 25.35
CA THR A 234 -33.51 -35.44 24.50
C THR A 234 -32.69 -36.66 24.89
N PHE A 235 -33.16 -37.85 24.51
CA PHE A 235 -32.33 -39.05 24.61
C PHE A 235 -31.23 -39.02 23.54
N LYS A 236 -30.01 -39.38 23.92
CA LYS A 236 -28.83 -39.40 23.03
C LYS A 236 -29.09 -40.22 21.77
N LYS A 237 -29.84 -41.32 21.89
CA LYS A 237 -30.20 -42.21 20.76
C LYS A 237 -30.92 -41.50 19.61
N HIS A 238 -31.73 -40.48 19.85
CA HIS A 238 -32.44 -39.70 18.81
C HIS A 238 -32.00 -38.24 18.73
N SER A 239 -30.88 -37.89 19.36
CA SER A 239 -30.44 -36.50 19.44
C SER A 239 -30.04 -35.92 18.08
N LEU A 240 -29.38 -36.71 17.23
CA LEU A 240 -29.08 -36.31 15.85
C LEU A 240 -30.35 -36.09 15.01
N GLU A 241 -31.38 -36.90 15.22
CA GLU A 241 -32.67 -36.76 14.55
C GLU A 241 -33.39 -35.48 14.99
N PHE A 242 -33.39 -35.18 16.29
CA PHE A 242 -33.91 -33.92 16.83
C PHE A 242 -33.18 -32.70 16.24
N VAL A 243 -31.85 -32.72 16.18
CA VAL A 243 -31.04 -31.65 15.57
C VAL A 243 -31.38 -31.48 14.08
N HIS A 244 -31.56 -32.57 13.34
CA HIS A 244 -31.98 -32.53 11.94
C HIS A 244 -33.36 -31.87 11.80
N LYS A 245 -34.32 -32.27 12.63
CA LYS A 245 -35.69 -31.74 12.65
C LYS A 245 -35.74 -30.28 13.05
N CYS A 246 -34.86 -29.83 13.95
CA CYS A 246 -34.71 -28.41 14.25
C CYS A 246 -34.31 -27.62 13.00
N ARG A 247 -33.34 -28.11 12.22
CA ARG A 247 -32.89 -27.45 10.98
C ARG A 247 -33.99 -27.41 9.91
N GLU A 248 -34.76 -28.49 9.76
CA GLU A 248 -35.92 -28.52 8.86
C GLU A 248 -36.95 -27.43 9.21
N ASN A 249 -37.16 -27.18 10.51
CA ASN A 249 -38.05 -26.13 11.00
C ASN A 249 -37.39 -24.73 11.02
N LYS A 250 -36.20 -24.57 10.44
CA LYS A 250 -35.42 -23.31 10.43
C LYS A 250 -35.04 -22.80 11.83
N TRP A 251 -35.01 -23.68 12.82
CA TRP A 251 -34.39 -23.40 14.11
C TRP A 251 -32.89 -23.71 14.01
N ILE A 252 -32.10 -23.05 14.86
CA ILE A 252 -30.65 -23.10 14.77
C ILE A 252 -30.09 -23.83 16.00
N PRO A 253 -29.85 -25.16 15.91
CA PRO A 253 -29.11 -25.89 16.93
C PRO A 253 -27.73 -25.28 17.12
N ARG A 254 -27.37 -25.02 18.37
CA ARG A 254 -26.08 -24.47 18.78
C ARG A 254 -25.25 -25.58 19.40
N ASP A 255 -24.13 -25.91 18.76
CA ASP A 255 -23.14 -26.79 19.35
C ASP A 255 -22.46 -26.07 20.53
N PHE A 256 -22.62 -26.61 21.72
CA PHE A 256 -22.05 -26.08 22.95
C PHE A 256 -21.78 -27.21 23.93
N LYS A 257 -20.53 -27.30 24.36
CA LYS A 257 -20.12 -28.14 25.47
C LYS A 257 -19.56 -27.22 26.54
N TYR A 258 -20.13 -27.30 27.74
CA TYR A 258 -19.61 -26.56 28.86
C TYR A 258 -18.20 -27.05 29.20
N ILE A 259 -17.25 -26.11 29.24
CA ILE A 259 -15.89 -26.32 29.71
C ILE A 259 -15.69 -25.38 30.89
N GLU A 260 -15.26 -25.93 32.03
CA GLU A 260 -14.98 -25.14 33.21
C GLU A 260 -13.88 -24.12 32.93
N GLY A 261 -14.15 -22.84 33.22
CA GLY A 261 -13.23 -21.75 32.91
C GLY A 261 -13.27 -21.26 31.46
N GLY A 262 -14.06 -21.85 30.56
CA GLY A 262 -14.09 -21.47 29.13
C GLY A 262 -14.42 -19.99 28.88
N LYS A 263 -15.29 -19.38 29.70
CA LYS A 263 -15.58 -17.93 29.64
C LYS A 263 -14.35 -17.07 29.98
N GLU A 264 -13.58 -17.48 30.98
CA GLU A 264 -12.38 -16.77 31.40
C GLU A 264 -11.28 -16.92 30.34
N GLU A 265 -11.16 -18.11 29.76
CA GLU A 265 -10.23 -18.40 28.67
C GLU A 265 -10.54 -17.57 27.41
N GLU A 266 -11.80 -17.53 26.98
CA GLU A 266 -12.25 -16.68 25.86
C GLU A 266 -11.95 -15.19 26.10
N ARG A 267 -12.15 -14.70 27.33
CA ARG A 267 -11.84 -13.31 27.69
C ARG A 267 -10.33 -13.05 27.64
N LYS A 268 -9.53 -13.94 28.24
CA LYS A 268 -8.07 -13.83 28.22
C LYS A 268 -7.51 -13.89 26.80
N GLU A 269 -8.05 -14.76 25.96
CA GLU A 269 -7.66 -14.84 24.55
C GLU A 269 -7.99 -13.54 23.82
N PHE A 270 -9.20 -13.00 24.00
CA PHE A 270 -9.60 -11.73 23.41
C PHE A 270 -8.69 -10.57 23.83
N GLU A 271 -8.40 -10.44 25.13
CA GLU A 271 -7.52 -9.40 25.66
C GLU A 271 -6.08 -9.56 25.15
N ARG A 272 -5.57 -10.80 25.09
CA ARG A 272 -4.25 -11.12 24.55
C ARG A 272 -4.15 -10.73 23.08
N VAL A 273 -5.08 -11.21 22.25
CA VAL A 273 -5.08 -10.92 20.80
C VAL A 273 -5.29 -9.43 20.55
N GLY A 274 -6.13 -8.76 21.34
CA GLY A 274 -6.30 -7.30 21.25
C GLY A 274 -5.04 -6.52 21.67
N GLY A 275 -4.28 -7.02 22.64
CA GLY A 275 -2.97 -6.46 23.00
C GLY A 275 -1.93 -6.65 21.89
N ASP A 276 -1.86 -7.86 21.32
CA ASP A 276 -0.97 -8.20 20.20
C ASP A 276 -1.28 -7.36 18.96
N GLU A 277 -2.57 -7.13 18.66
CA GLU A 277 -3.03 -6.28 17.56
C GLU A 277 -2.54 -4.84 17.73
N ARG A 278 -2.78 -4.22 18.89
CA ARG A 278 -2.33 -2.84 19.17
C ARG A 278 -0.82 -2.69 19.09
N LYS A 279 -0.09 -3.69 19.59
CA LYS A 279 1.38 -3.71 19.51
C LYS A 279 1.83 -3.76 18.06
N LEU A 280 1.30 -4.70 17.27
CA LEU A 280 1.64 -4.86 15.86
C LEU A 280 1.22 -3.64 15.04
N TRP A 281 0.09 -3.02 15.34
CA TRP A 281 -0.34 -1.76 14.72
C TRP A 281 0.73 -0.68 14.86
N GLY A 282 1.20 -0.43 16.09
CA GLY A 282 2.23 0.57 16.35
C GLY A 282 3.59 0.25 15.71
N GLU A 283 4.00 -1.03 15.75
CA GLU A 283 5.23 -1.48 15.08
C GLU A 283 5.16 -1.32 13.56
N THR A 284 4.01 -1.67 12.95
CA THR A 284 3.81 -1.57 11.51
C THR A 284 3.72 -0.12 11.06
N LEU A 285 3.08 0.75 11.85
CA LEU A 285 3.01 2.18 11.57
C LEU A 285 4.41 2.82 11.59
N ARG A 286 5.21 2.51 12.62
CA ARG A 286 6.59 3.00 12.73
C ARG A 286 7.45 2.53 11.57
N LEU A 287 7.36 1.24 11.23
CA LEU A 287 8.08 0.66 10.08
C LEU A 287 7.63 1.30 8.77
N GLY A 288 6.32 1.51 8.58
CA GLY A 288 5.76 2.17 7.39
C GLY A 288 6.32 3.56 7.17
N ARG A 289 6.41 4.38 8.22
CA ARG A 289 7.01 5.72 8.15
C ARG A 289 8.48 5.68 7.72
N THR A 290 9.30 4.83 8.35
CA THR A 290 10.73 4.73 8.01
C THR A 290 10.94 4.14 6.62
N ALA A 291 10.20 3.08 6.28
CA ALA A 291 10.24 2.43 4.97
C ALA A 291 9.84 3.39 3.84
N TRP A 292 8.83 4.24 4.06
CA TRP A 292 8.42 5.21 3.04
C TRP A 292 9.51 6.25 2.80
N SER A 293 10.10 6.78 3.88
CA SER A 293 11.24 7.70 3.83
C SER A 293 12.41 7.07 3.06
N GLU A 294 12.80 5.84 3.40
CA GLU A 294 13.90 5.12 2.75
C GLU A 294 13.61 4.80 1.29
N ALA A 295 12.40 4.34 0.96
CA ALA A 295 12.00 4.05 -0.42
C ALA A 295 12.06 5.29 -1.31
N VAL A 296 11.60 6.45 -0.81
CA VAL A 296 11.72 7.73 -1.53
C VAL A 296 13.18 8.12 -1.72
N MET A 297 14.02 7.98 -0.68
CA MET A 297 15.45 8.27 -0.81
C MET A 297 16.12 7.38 -1.87
N VAL A 298 15.87 6.07 -1.85
CA VAL A 298 16.39 5.12 -2.85
C VAL A 298 15.92 5.52 -4.24
N TRP A 299 14.64 5.83 -4.41
CA TRP A 299 14.09 6.25 -5.71
C TRP A 299 14.77 7.50 -6.26
N ILE A 300 15.01 8.53 -5.43
CA ILE A 300 15.72 9.74 -5.87
C ILE A 300 17.18 9.44 -6.23
N HIS A 301 17.86 8.53 -5.52
CA HIS A 301 19.22 8.12 -5.91
C HIS A 301 19.23 7.36 -7.24
N VAL A 302 18.19 6.56 -7.53
CA VAL A 302 18.02 5.93 -8.85
C VAL A 302 17.83 7.00 -9.93
N TYR A 303 17.03 8.05 -9.69
CA TYR A 303 16.91 9.16 -10.65
C TYR A 303 18.23 9.88 -10.92
N VAL A 304 19.06 10.10 -9.90
CA VAL A 304 20.39 10.68 -10.08
C VAL A 304 21.23 9.84 -11.04
N LEU A 305 21.25 8.51 -10.86
CA LEU A 305 21.99 7.61 -11.75
C LEU A 305 21.40 7.61 -13.17
N ARG A 306 20.07 7.63 -13.29
CA ARG A 306 19.39 7.72 -14.60
C ARG A 306 19.75 8.98 -15.36
N VAL A 307 19.63 10.13 -14.70
CA VAL A 307 20.00 11.41 -15.30
C VAL A 307 21.46 11.39 -15.71
N PHE A 308 22.36 10.88 -14.86
CA PHE A 308 23.78 10.79 -15.19
C PHE A 308 24.03 9.93 -16.44
N VAL A 309 23.55 8.68 -16.44
CA VAL A 309 23.75 7.73 -17.55
C VAL A 309 23.17 8.30 -18.85
N GLU A 310 21.96 8.83 -18.81
CA GLU A 310 21.29 9.38 -19.99
C GLU A 310 21.94 10.66 -20.50
N THR A 311 22.44 11.52 -19.60
CA THR A 311 23.23 12.70 -19.96
C THR A 311 24.50 12.28 -20.69
N VAL A 312 25.21 11.25 -20.21
CA VAL A 312 26.42 10.73 -20.88
C VAL A 312 26.08 10.18 -22.26
N LEU A 313 25.00 9.39 -22.37
CA LEU A 313 24.56 8.79 -23.63
C LEU A 313 24.11 9.83 -24.66
N ARG A 314 23.47 10.92 -24.24
CA ARG A 314 22.94 11.96 -25.14
C ARG A 314 23.97 13.04 -25.50
N TYR A 315 24.74 13.51 -24.53
CA TYR A 315 25.60 14.69 -24.70
C TYR A 315 27.08 14.31 -24.88
N GLY A 316 27.45 13.08 -24.58
CA GLY A 316 28.82 12.58 -24.73
C GLY A 316 29.79 13.17 -23.70
N LEU A 317 31.07 13.14 -24.06
CA LEU A 317 32.17 13.66 -23.25
C LEU A 317 32.82 14.87 -23.95
N PRO A 318 33.31 15.87 -23.20
CA PRO A 318 33.33 15.98 -21.73
C PRO A 318 31.94 16.21 -21.10
N LEU A 319 31.80 15.90 -19.81
CA LEU A 319 30.53 16.03 -19.06
C LEU A 319 30.21 17.48 -18.69
N ASP A 320 29.77 18.25 -19.68
CA ASP A 320 29.38 19.65 -19.50
C ASP A 320 27.86 19.80 -19.55
N PHE A 321 27.21 19.58 -18.41
CA PHE A 321 25.77 19.67 -18.26
C PHE A 321 25.34 20.39 -16.97
N VAL A 322 24.08 20.82 -16.95
CA VAL A 322 23.37 21.31 -15.77
C VAL A 322 22.12 20.45 -15.56
N CYS A 323 21.93 19.96 -14.33
CA CYS A 323 20.72 19.27 -13.93
C CYS A 323 19.88 20.19 -13.03
N THR A 324 18.57 20.23 -13.27
CA THR A 324 17.65 21.11 -12.56
C THR A 324 16.41 20.34 -12.14
N LEU A 325 15.92 20.66 -10.95
CA LEU A 325 14.63 20.22 -10.45
C LEU A 325 13.63 21.37 -10.57
N ILE A 326 12.54 21.11 -11.27
CA ILE A 326 11.44 22.06 -11.45
C ILE A 326 10.26 21.56 -10.62
N ARG A 327 9.91 22.32 -9.59
CA ARG A 327 8.71 22.06 -8.78
C ARG A 327 7.55 22.84 -9.35
N THR A 328 6.49 22.14 -9.72
CA THR A 328 5.29 22.75 -10.34
C THR A 328 4.06 22.59 -9.44
N PRO A 329 3.17 23.60 -9.35
CA PRO A 329 1.97 23.53 -8.51
C PRO A 329 0.94 22.45 -8.90
N GLY A 330 1.10 21.80 -10.05
CA GLY A 330 0.23 20.74 -10.53
C GLY A 330 0.39 20.46 -12.02
N THR A 331 -0.35 19.45 -12.51
CA THR A 331 -0.25 18.93 -13.88
C THR A 331 -0.30 20.01 -14.96
N LYS A 332 -1.25 20.95 -14.86
CA LYS A 332 -1.40 22.02 -15.86
C LYS A 332 -0.13 22.89 -15.98
N GLN A 333 0.53 23.16 -14.86
CA GLN A 333 1.76 23.94 -14.82
C GLN A 333 2.96 23.11 -15.27
N ALA A 334 3.02 21.83 -14.90
CA ALA A 334 4.00 20.87 -15.42
C ALA A 334 3.95 20.81 -16.95
N ASP A 335 2.76 20.62 -17.53
CA ASP A 335 2.57 20.54 -18.98
C ASP A 335 3.02 21.83 -19.69
N LYS A 336 2.75 23.00 -19.08
CA LYS A 336 3.20 24.29 -19.62
C LYS A 336 4.71 24.45 -19.53
N ALA A 337 5.31 24.09 -18.40
CA ALA A 337 6.77 24.13 -18.23
C ALA A 337 7.45 23.22 -19.27
N LYS A 338 6.97 21.98 -19.43
CA LYS A 338 7.45 21.03 -20.44
C LYS A 338 7.31 21.61 -21.86
N ARG A 339 6.13 22.15 -22.20
CA ARG A 339 5.92 22.78 -23.53
C ARG A 339 6.88 23.92 -23.81
N ASN A 340 7.11 24.81 -22.85
CA ASN A 340 8.06 25.92 -23.02
C ASN A 340 9.49 25.41 -23.24
N LEU A 341 9.91 24.39 -22.48
CA LEU A 341 11.21 23.75 -22.63
C LEU A 341 11.34 23.04 -23.97
N ASP A 342 10.31 22.30 -24.40
CA ASP A 342 10.25 21.63 -25.69
C ASP A 342 10.36 22.66 -26.84
N ASP A 343 9.59 23.73 -26.80
CA ASP A 343 9.61 24.79 -27.82
C ASP A 343 10.98 25.48 -27.91
N LYS A 344 11.67 25.66 -26.77
CA LYS A 344 12.97 26.34 -26.72
C LYS A 344 14.12 25.42 -27.11
N TYR A 345 14.10 24.17 -26.68
CA TYR A 345 15.24 23.26 -26.71
C TYR A 345 15.05 22.05 -27.64
N SER A 346 13.99 21.99 -28.45
CA SER A 346 13.77 20.92 -29.42
C SER A 346 14.93 20.70 -30.40
N TYR A 347 15.76 21.72 -30.63
CA TYR A 347 16.92 21.62 -31.51
C TYR A 347 17.98 20.63 -31.01
N LEU A 348 18.03 20.36 -29.70
CA LEU A 348 18.97 19.41 -29.07
C LEU A 348 18.73 17.97 -29.53
N ALA A 349 17.52 17.67 -30.01
CA ALA A 349 17.18 16.37 -30.56
C ALA A 349 17.89 16.06 -31.89
N GLY A 350 18.55 17.03 -32.51
CA GLY A 350 19.31 16.84 -33.74
C GLY A 350 18.44 16.32 -34.88
N ASN A 351 18.91 15.25 -35.54
CA ASN A 351 18.23 14.51 -36.61
C ASN A 351 17.41 13.31 -36.08
N ALA A 352 17.38 13.07 -34.76
CA ALA A 352 16.64 11.95 -34.17
C ALA A 352 15.11 12.16 -34.28
N PHE A 353 14.67 13.38 -34.58
CA PHE A 353 13.28 13.70 -34.91
C PHE A 353 13.18 14.31 -36.32
N GLY A 354 12.18 13.87 -37.09
CA GLY A 354 11.81 14.52 -38.35
C GLY A 354 11.40 15.97 -38.09
N ARG A 355 11.75 16.90 -38.98
CA ARG A 355 11.39 18.33 -38.86
C ARG A 355 10.35 18.72 -39.91
N ASP A 356 9.42 19.58 -39.55
CA ASP A 356 8.47 20.17 -40.48
C ASP A 356 9.12 21.24 -41.38
N LYS A 357 8.37 21.77 -42.36
CA LYS A 357 8.85 22.82 -43.28
C LYS A 357 9.22 24.15 -42.59
N LYS A 358 8.93 24.30 -41.30
CA LYS A 358 9.27 25.45 -40.46
C LYS A 358 10.40 25.13 -39.46
N GLY A 359 11.05 23.96 -39.58
CA GLY A 359 12.16 23.55 -38.73
C GLY A 359 11.75 23.08 -37.33
N ARG A 360 10.46 22.95 -37.05
CA ARG A 360 9.96 22.41 -35.77
C ARG A 360 10.02 20.89 -35.83
N VAL A 361 10.30 20.25 -34.69
CA VAL A 361 10.16 18.80 -34.58
C VAL A 361 8.73 18.43 -34.96
N LYS A 362 8.60 17.60 -35.99
CA LYS A 362 7.34 17.04 -36.45
C LYS A 362 6.88 16.12 -35.33
N ARG A 363 5.85 16.53 -34.58
CA ARG A 363 5.10 15.59 -33.75
C ARG A 363 4.42 14.65 -34.74
N ASP A 364 4.86 13.41 -34.81
CA ASP A 364 3.99 12.37 -35.34
C ASP A 364 2.77 12.29 -34.40
N ASP A 365 1.59 12.11 -34.99
CA ASP A 365 0.31 12.19 -34.31
C ASP A 365 0.31 11.33 -33.03
N PRO A 366 -0.35 11.75 -31.93
CA PRO A 366 -0.43 10.96 -30.69
C PRO A 366 -1.01 9.54 -30.88
N GLY A 367 -1.59 9.25 -32.04
CA GLY A 367 -2.16 7.94 -32.40
C GLY A 367 -1.21 6.98 -33.12
N GLU A 368 -0.06 7.41 -33.66
CA GLU A 368 0.80 6.54 -34.48
C GLU A 368 2.07 6.04 -33.75
N MET A 369 2.30 6.49 -32.51
CA MET A 369 3.36 5.97 -31.63
C MET A 369 2.81 5.25 -30.39
N HIS A 370 1.62 4.66 -30.48
CA HIS A 370 1.28 3.51 -29.64
C HIS A 370 1.97 2.25 -30.17
N GLY A 371 3.30 2.31 -30.29
CA GLY A 371 4.14 1.13 -30.20
C GLY A 371 4.19 0.74 -28.73
N GLU A 372 3.74 -0.47 -28.43
CA GLU A 372 3.68 -1.03 -27.08
C GLU A 372 4.94 -0.71 -26.24
N GLY A 373 4.80 0.12 -25.21
CA GLY A 373 5.66 0.08 -24.01
C GLY A 373 7.01 0.82 -24.02
N GLY A 374 7.31 1.72 -24.95
CA GLY A 374 8.55 2.54 -24.90
C GLY A 374 8.39 3.88 -24.16
N PRO A 375 9.40 4.37 -23.41
CA PRO A 375 9.36 5.70 -22.79
C PRO A 375 9.31 6.83 -23.83
N GLU A 376 8.60 7.93 -23.50
CA GLU A 376 8.46 9.11 -24.36
C GLU A 376 9.84 9.74 -24.65
N TYR A 377 10.32 9.61 -25.88
CA TYR A 377 11.60 10.20 -26.29
C TYR A 377 11.45 11.73 -26.35
N THR A 378 12.36 12.45 -25.67
CA THR A 378 12.38 13.92 -25.58
C THR A 378 13.71 14.47 -26.13
N ALA A 379 13.80 15.78 -26.42
CA ALA A 379 14.99 16.39 -27.03
C ALA A 379 16.18 16.55 -26.07
N TYR A 380 15.93 16.41 -24.78
CA TYR A 380 16.86 16.56 -23.66
C TYR A 380 16.50 15.51 -22.61
N VAL A 381 17.33 15.30 -21.59
CA VAL A 381 17.00 14.36 -20.49
C VAL A 381 15.82 14.92 -19.70
N TYR A 382 14.73 14.15 -19.60
CA TYR A 382 13.50 14.55 -18.93
C TYR A 382 12.90 13.40 -18.13
N TYR A 383 12.62 13.67 -16.85
CA TYR A 383 11.87 12.78 -15.97
C TYR A 383 10.78 13.57 -15.24
N GLU A 384 9.57 13.02 -15.19
CA GLU A 384 8.44 13.59 -14.46
C GLU A 384 7.97 12.61 -13.39
N PHE A 385 7.80 13.10 -12.16
CA PHE A 385 7.35 12.27 -11.05
C PHE A 385 6.54 13.07 -10.03
N GLU A 386 5.77 12.34 -9.23
CA GLU A 386 5.02 12.84 -8.09
C GLU A 386 5.05 11.81 -6.95
N PHE A 387 4.81 12.26 -5.73
CA PHE A 387 4.67 11.40 -4.56
C PHE A 387 3.21 11.42 -4.15
N ASN A 388 2.51 10.31 -4.40
CA ASN A 388 1.12 10.11 -4.00
C ASN A 388 1.00 9.58 -2.57
#